data_AF-A0A2A2F190-F1
#
_entry.id   AF-A0A2A2F190-F1
#
_cell.length_a   1.000
_cell.length_b   1.000
_cell.length_c   1.000
_cell.angle_alpha   90.00
_cell.angle_beta   90.00
_cell.angle_gamma   90.00
#
_symmetry.space_group_name_H-M   'P 1'
#
loop_
_entity.id
_entity.type
_entity.pdbx_description
1 polymer ?
#
loop_
_entity_poly.entity_id
_entity_poly.type
_entity_poly.pdbx_seq_one_letter_code
_entity_poly.pdbx_strand_id
1 'polypeptide(L)'
;MPTIDRNGTVSFGDASLNVWEDPERRDALQWREWERQFKKDVFLRMAQQLRRLGWKTEVPADMIEQYSRSFAEGYRYCQKGDLQGRLEVTGRCIKLEMWQNVANVENPNGGRYDFDKEKRMPYLLWLEMERTRRRLRAYLCNVFTGYEFNDKMRDGRHAERGPGALTALEWVEQANRSSGHYVAELGHARIGMACNARSADGGTITHGARVYAIGYDDRMVVGTAYYNLNNMWWVVTGKYGVLNLHSGAIYLDSPGDLRRKRNDGRRRRRLEQELAKAIKAMDFRRAETLKGILFPADEPLYMIWHKGHGAYHRAGASGYTSNPIEAGKFTWKELGRFRPADGSMEDDLSRIVPLDADQAKAA
;
A
#
# COMPACT_ATOMS: atom_id res chain seq x y z
N MET A 1 -32.02 3.56 -13.21
CA MET A 1 -32.49 2.19 -13.53
C MET A 1 -33.61 1.85 -12.55
N PRO A 2 -34.66 1.12 -12.95
CA PRO A 2 -35.68 0.68 -11.99
C PRO A 2 -35.01 -0.18 -10.91
N THR A 3 -35.15 0.26 -9.67
CA THR A 3 -34.66 -0.41 -8.46
C THR A 3 -35.65 -1.49 -8.04
N ILE A 4 -35.13 -2.63 -7.60
CA ILE A 4 -35.96 -3.75 -7.10
C ILE A 4 -35.91 -3.73 -5.59
N ASP A 5 -37.08 -3.73 -4.95
CA ASP A 5 -37.17 -3.70 -3.49
C ASP A 5 -37.01 -5.10 -2.89
N ARG A 6 -35.82 -5.37 -2.34
CA ARG A 6 -35.46 -6.61 -1.63
C ARG A 6 -34.39 -6.29 -0.59
N ASN A 7 -34.43 -7.01 0.54
CA ASN A 7 -33.47 -6.88 1.63
C ASN A 7 -32.54 -8.10 1.64
N GLY A 8 -31.23 -7.87 1.71
CA GLY A 8 -30.25 -8.95 1.73
C GLY A 8 -28.84 -8.50 2.06
N THR A 9 -28.00 -9.46 2.40
CA THR A 9 -26.57 -9.25 2.65
C THR A 9 -25.74 -9.90 1.56
N VAL A 10 -24.81 -9.13 1.00
CA VAL A 10 -23.76 -9.64 0.11
C VAL A 10 -22.46 -9.73 0.90
N SER A 11 -21.73 -10.83 0.77
CA SER A 11 -20.42 -11.00 1.41
C SER A 11 -19.44 -11.75 0.52
N PHE A 12 -18.15 -11.59 0.80
CA PHE A 12 -17.09 -12.39 0.19
C PHE A 12 -16.61 -13.46 1.16
N GLY A 13 -16.25 -14.62 0.60
CA GLY A 13 -15.49 -15.66 1.28
C GLY A 13 -14.26 -16.03 0.44
N ASP A 14 -13.54 -17.07 0.84
CA ASP A 14 -12.40 -17.61 0.06
C ASP A 14 -12.86 -18.01 -1.34
N ALA A 15 -12.43 -17.21 -2.33
CA ALA A 15 -12.80 -17.31 -3.74
C ALA A 15 -14.32 -17.45 -3.98
N SER A 16 -15.13 -16.76 -3.16
CA SER A 16 -16.59 -16.84 -3.28
C SER A 16 -17.30 -15.50 -3.04
N LEU A 17 -18.50 -15.39 -3.60
CA LEU A 17 -19.48 -14.35 -3.33
C LEU A 17 -20.78 -15.01 -2.85
N ASN A 18 -21.27 -14.57 -1.71
CA ASN A 18 -22.50 -15.09 -1.11
C ASN A 18 -23.56 -13.99 -1.05
N VAL A 19 -24.80 -14.36 -1.33
CA VAL A 19 -25.99 -13.52 -1.13
C VAL A 19 -26.91 -14.26 -0.18
N TRP A 20 -27.39 -13.55 0.83
CA TRP A 20 -28.27 -14.06 1.86
C TRP A 20 -29.46 -13.13 2.05
N GLU A 21 -30.67 -13.64 1.94
CA GLU A 21 -31.88 -12.91 2.33
C GLU A 21 -32.52 -13.57 3.55
N ASP A 22 -33.13 -12.80 4.44
CA ASP A 22 -33.87 -13.35 5.58
C ASP A 22 -35.34 -12.94 5.51
N PRO A 23 -36.13 -13.53 4.60
CA PRO A 23 -37.55 -13.24 4.52
C PRO A 23 -38.26 -13.75 5.77
N GLU A 24 -39.28 -13.02 6.23
CA GLU A 24 -40.17 -13.52 7.27
C GLU A 24 -40.71 -14.90 6.90
N ARG A 25 -40.70 -15.83 7.86
CA ARG A 25 -41.24 -17.18 7.65
C ARG A 25 -42.73 -17.09 7.34
N ARG A 26 -43.08 -17.53 6.13
CA ARG A 26 -44.44 -17.59 5.60
C ARG A 26 -44.87 -19.03 5.42
N ASP A 27 -46.15 -19.24 5.07
CA ASP A 27 -46.66 -20.56 4.72
C ASP A 27 -45.89 -21.19 3.52
N ALA A 28 -46.08 -22.49 3.31
CA ALA A 28 -45.32 -23.25 2.31
C ALA A 28 -45.55 -22.79 0.85
N LEU A 29 -46.72 -22.21 0.53
CA LEU A 29 -47.02 -21.73 -0.81
C LEU A 29 -46.31 -20.40 -1.06
N GLN A 30 -46.43 -19.46 -0.12
CA GLN A 30 -45.75 -18.17 -0.15
C GLN A 30 -44.22 -18.33 -0.16
N TRP A 31 -43.68 -19.34 0.53
CA TRP A 31 -42.26 -19.66 0.47
C TRP A 31 -41.81 -20.07 -0.93
N ARG A 32 -42.56 -20.94 -1.60
CA ARG A 32 -42.23 -21.38 -2.98
C ARG A 32 -42.32 -20.24 -3.99
N GLU A 33 -43.29 -19.34 -3.83
CA GLU A 33 -43.41 -18.14 -4.66
C GLU A 33 -42.24 -17.19 -4.44
N TRP A 34 -41.85 -16.99 -3.18
CA TRP A 34 -40.69 -16.19 -2.83
C TRP A 34 -39.39 -16.77 -3.41
N GLU A 35 -39.15 -18.08 -3.29
CA GLU A 35 -37.96 -18.75 -3.86
C GLU A 35 -37.92 -18.60 -5.39
N ARG A 36 -39.07 -18.75 -6.06
CA ARG A 36 -39.18 -18.54 -7.50
C ARG A 36 -38.82 -17.12 -7.89
N GLN A 37 -39.29 -16.14 -7.12
CA GLN A 37 -38.99 -14.73 -7.35
C GLN A 37 -37.52 -14.41 -7.03
N PHE A 38 -36.94 -14.98 -5.96
CA PHE A 38 -35.52 -14.83 -5.62
C PHE A 38 -34.62 -15.38 -6.72
N LYS A 39 -34.94 -16.57 -7.24
CA LYS A 39 -34.24 -17.16 -8.40
C LYS A 39 -34.32 -16.23 -9.62
N LYS A 40 -35.50 -15.68 -9.92
CA LYS A 40 -35.71 -14.81 -11.08
C LYS A 40 -34.99 -13.47 -10.95
N ASP A 41 -35.14 -12.81 -9.81
CA ASP A 41 -34.64 -11.46 -9.60
C ASP A 41 -33.14 -11.43 -9.34
N VAL A 42 -32.61 -12.40 -8.60
CA VAL A 42 -31.23 -12.33 -8.11
C VAL A 42 -30.35 -13.33 -8.85
N PHE A 43 -30.65 -14.62 -8.77
CA PHE A 43 -29.80 -15.68 -9.34
C PHE A 43 -29.65 -15.56 -10.87
N LEU A 44 -30.75 -15.41 -11.61
CA LEU A 44 -30.69 -15.27 -13.07
C LEU A 44 -30.01 -13.98 -13.50
N ARG A 45 -30.12 -12.89 -12.72
CA ARG A 45 -29.41 -11.64 -12.98
C ARG A 45 -27.92 -11.77 -12.71
N MET A 46 -27.50 -12.48 -11.66
CA MET A 46 -26.09 -12.81 -11.43
C MET A 46 -25.52 -13.62 -12.61
N ALA A 47 -26.23 -14.65 -13.08
CA ALA A 47 -25.82 -15.41 -14.27
C ALA A 47 -25.73 -14.52 -15.52
N GLN A 48 -26.66 -13.56 -15.69
CA GLN A 48 -26.59 -12.60 -16.79
C GLN A 48 -25.39 -11.66 -16.67
N GLN A 49 -25.07 -11.15 -15.47
CA GLN A 49 -23.90 -10.32 -15.26
C GLN A 49 -22.61 -11.09 -15.50
N LEU A 50 -22.52 -12.35 -15.07
CA LEU A 50 -21.38 -13.22 -15.39
C LEU A 50 -21.16 -13.31 -16.90
N ARG A 51 -22.22 -13.54 -17.69
CA ARG A 51 -22.11 -13.53 -19.16
C ARG A 51 -21.62 -12.19 -19.72
N ARG A 52 -22.11 -11.06 -19.20
CA ARG A 52 -21.64 -9.71 -19.58
C ARG A 52 -20.17 -9.47 -19.21
N LEU A 53 -19.69 -10.14 -18.17
CA LEU A 53 -18.29 -10.13 -17.77
C LEU A 53 -17.43 -11.08 -18.62
N GLY A 54 -18.02 -11.81 -19.57
CA GLY A 54 -17.31 -12.73 -20.46
C GLY A 54 -17.18 -14.15 -19.91
N TRP A 55 -17.95 -14.52 -18.89
CA TRP A 55 -18.05 -15.90 -18.43
C TRP A 55 -19.01 -16.69 -19.31
N LYS A 56 -18.63 -17.92 -19.69
CA LYS A 56 -19.57 -18.93 -20.16
C LYS A 56 -20.37 -19.42 -18.95
N THR A 57 -21.68 -19.59 -19.09
CA THR A 57 -22.56 -20.05 -18.00
C THR A 57 -23.55 -21.06 -18.54
N GLU A 58 -23.55 -22.27 -18.00
CA GLU A 58 -24.34 -23.40 -18.52
C GLU A 58 -25.06 -24.11 -17.37
N VAL A 59 -26.23 -24.68 -17.65
CA VAL A 59 -26.89 -25.58 -16.69
C VAL A 59 -26.13 -26.91 -16.71
N PRO A 60 -25.68 -27.44 -15.55
CA PRO A 60 -24.94 -28.70 -15.51
C PRO A 60 -25.78 -29.86 -16.07
N ALA A 61 -25.31 -30.51 -17.14
CA ALA A 61 -26.05 -31.56 -17.83
C ALA A 61 -26.19 -32.84 -16.98
N ASP A 62 -25.13 -33.17 -16.24
CA ASP A 62 -25.08 -34.26 -15.26
C ASP A 62 -26.20 -34.14 -14.21
N MET A 63 -26.51 -32.93 -13.75
CA MET A 63 -27.59 -32.70 -12.80
C MET A 63 -29.00 -32.84 -13.41
N ILE A 64 -29.13 -32.56 -14.72
CA ILE A 64 -30.40 -32.77 -15.42
C ILE A 64 -30.70 -34.26 -15.49
N GLU A 65 -29.70 -35.06 -15.84
CA GLU A 65 -29.78 -36.52 -15.93
C GLU A 65 -30.02 -37.17 -14.56
N GLN A 66 -29.30 -36.73 -13.53
CA GLN A 66 -29.36 -37.34 -12.20
C GLN A 66 -30.62 -36.97 -11.39
N TYR A 67 -31.11 -35.73 -11.50
CA TYR A 67 -32.14 -35.21 -10.58
C TYR A 67 -33.39 -34.70 -11.28
N SER A 68 -33.24 -33.84 -12.29
CA SER A 68 -34.28 -33.28 -13.18
C SER A 68 -33.85 -31.90 -13.67
N ARG A 69 -34.46 -31.45 -14.78
CA ARG A 69 -34.26 -30.10 -15.29
C ARG A 69 -34.61 -29.00 -14.29
N SER A 70 -35.74 -29.12 -13.58
CA SER A 70 -36.19 -28.13 -12.60
C SER A 70 -35.19 -27.96 -11.45
N PHE A 71 -34.55 -29.04 -11.02
CA PHE A 71 -33.50 -29.03 -10.02
C PHE A 71 -32.21 -28.39 -10.57
N ALA A 72 -31.73 -28.87 -11.72
CA ALA A 72 -30.49 -28.41 -12.33
C ALA A 72 -30.50 -26.91 -12.66
N GLU A 73 -31.67 -26.34 -12.98
CA GLU A 73 -31.81 -24.90 -13.23
C GLU A 73 -31.50 -24.01 -12.01
N GLY A 74 -31.38 -24.57 -10.80
CA GLY A 74 -30.85 -23.89 -9.62
C GLY A 74 -29.32 -23.75 -9.61
N TYR A 75 -28.62 -24.31 -10.61
CA TYR A 75 -27.17 -24.36 -10.70
C TYR A 75 -26.67 -23.81 -12.05
N ARG A 76 -25.51 -23.18 -12.06
CA ARG A 76 -24.75 -22.87 -13.29
C ARG A 76 -23.30 -23.25 -13.11
N TYR A 77 -22.77 -24.04 -14.04
CA TYR A 77 -21.33 -24.14 -14.25
C TYR A 77 -20.87 -22.91 -15.02
N CYS A 78 -19.81 -22.27 -14.54
CA CYS A 78 -19.29 -21.02 -15.08
C CYS A 78 -17.82 -21.20 -15.45
N GLN A 79 -17.39 -20.64 -16.59
CA GLN A 79 -15.99 -20.70 -17.01
C GLN A 79 -15.55 -19.40 -17.67
N LYS A 80 -14.33 -18.95 -17.34
CA LYS A 80 -13.66 -17.85 -18.03
C LYS A 80 -12.16 -18.10 -18.10
N GLY A 81 -11.69 -18.52 -19.28
CA GLY A 81 -10.32 -19.02 -19.43
C GLY A 81 -10.09 -20.20 -18.47
N ASP A 82 -9.06 -20.08 -17.65
CA ASP A 82 -8.68 -21.07 -16.65
C ASP A 82 -9.44 -20.96 -15.32
N LEU A 83 -10.23 -19.90 -15.13
CA LEU A 83 -11.11 -19.79 -13.97
C LEU A 83 -12.40 -20.59 -14.21
N GLN A 84 -12.74 -21.39 -13.22
CA GLN A 84 -13.97 -22.14 -13.13
C GLN A 84 -14.85 -21.54 -12.02
N GLY A 85 -16.15 -21.75 -12.12
CA GLY A 85 -17.08 -21.30 -11.12
C GLY A 85 -18.36 -22.11 -11.07
N ARG A 86 -19.03 -22.07 -9.93
CA ARG A 86 -20.32 -22.69 -9.70
C ARG A 86 -21.21 -21.68 -9.00
N LEU A 87 -22.26 -21.28 -9.70
CA LEU A 87 -23.33 -20.46 -9.15
C LEU A 87 -24.47 -21.39 -8.75
N GLU A 88 -24.92 -21.32 -7.50
CA GLU A 88 -26.03 -22.13 -7.00
C GLU A 88 -26.99 -21.30 -6.15
N VAL A 89 -28.28 -21.64 -6.22
CA VAL A 89 -29.32 -21.11 -5.34
C VAL A 89 -29.93 -22.24 -4.51
N THR A 90 -29.91 -22.06 -3.20
CA THR A 90 -30.46 -23.02 -2.22
C THR A 90 -31.26 -22.26 -1.17
N GLY A 91 -32.59 -22.38 -1.24
CA GLY A 91 -33.51 -21.65 -0.39
C GLY A 91 -33.23 -20.15 -0.41
N ARG A 92 -32.78 -19.63 0.73
CA ARG A 92 -32.48 -18.20 0.93
C ARG A 92 -31.05 -17.76 0.58
N CYS A 93 -30.25 -18.66 0.01
CA CYS A 93 -28.83 -18.44 -0.23
C CYS A 93 -28.52 -18.54 -1.72
N ILE A 94 -27.71 -17.62 -2.23
CA ILE A 94 -27.02 -17.79 -3.51
C ILE A 94 -25.52 -17.78 -3.25
N LYS A 95 -24.80 -18.75 -3.79
CA LYS A 95 -23.35 -18.84 -3.71
C LYS A 95 -22.75 -18.90 -5.10
N LEU A 96 -21.82 -18.00 -5.38
CA LEU A 96 -20.88 -18.13 -6.48
C LEU A 96 -19.54 -18.57 -5.89
N GLU A 97 -19.15 -19.81 -6.13
CA GLU A 97 -17.82 -20.33 -5.81
C GLU A 97 -16.95 -20.29 -7.06
N MET A 98 -15.70 -19.86 -6.94
CA MET A 98 -14.73 -19.80 -8.04
C MET A 98 -13.45 -20.54 -7.66
N TRP A 99 -12.82 -21.17 -8.64
CA TRP A 99 -11.57 -21.90 -8.45
C TRP A 99 -10.80 -22.00 -9.76
N GLN A 100 -9.60 -22.59 -9.70
CA GLN A 100 -8.78 -22.90 -10.86
C GLN A 100 -8.15 -24.28 -10.67
N ASN A 101 -7.80 -24.93 -11.77
CA ASN A 101 -7.18 -26.27 -11.77
C ASN A 101 -5.76 -26.26 -12.37
N VAL A 102 -5.12 -25.10 -12.46
CA VAL A 102 -3.86 -24.89 -13.21
C VAL A 102 -2.62 -24.95 -12.31
N ALA A 103 -2.64 -24.30 -11.14
CA ALA A 103 -1.47 -24.15 -10.29
C ALA A 103 -1.80 -24.39 -8.82
N ASN A 104 -0.84 -24.92 -8.06
CA ASN A 104 -0.94 -25.09 -6.60
C ASN A 104 -2.20 -25.87 -6.14
N VAL A 105 -2.65 -26.82 -6.96
CA VAL A 105 -3.78 -27.70 -6.66
C VAL A 105 -3.27 -28.92 -5.90
N GLU A 106 -3.86 -29.19 -4.73
CA GLU A 106 -3.48 -30.34 -3.89
C GLU A 106 -4.54 -31.44 -3.93
N ASN A 107 -5.81 -31.07 -4.01
CA ASN A 107 -6.89 -32.04 -3.97
C ASN A 107 -6.97 -32.87 -5.26
N PRO A 108 -7.01 -34.22 -5.18
CA PRO A 108 -7.12 -35.08 -6.36
C PRO A 108 -8.41 -34.87 -7.15
N ASN A 109 -9.47 -34.35 -6.51
CA ASN A 109 -10.74 -34.02 -7.15
C ASN A 109 -10.77 -32.60 -7.75
N GLY A 110 -9.62 -31.92 -7.81
CA GLY A 110 -9.44 -30.60 -8.41
C GLY A 110 -9.52 -29.43 -7.41
N GLY A 111 -9.10 -28.26 -7.87
CA GLY A 111 -8.94 -27.06 -7.04
C GLY A 111 -10.25 -26.48 -6.48
N ARG A 112 -11.40 -27.00 -6.91
CA ARG A 112 -12.70 -26.71 -6.29
C ARG A 112 -12.72 -27.10 -4.82
N TYR A 113 -12.04 -28.19 -4.47
CA TYR A 113 -12.06 -28.77 -3.13
C TYR A 113 -10.84 -28.36 -2.29
N ASP A 114 -9.97 -27.50 -2.81
CA ASP A 114 -8.86 -26.92 -2.04
C ASP A 114 -9.35 -25.83 -1.07
N PHE A 115 -8.63 -25.65 0.03
CA PHE A 115 -8.76 -24.49 0.92
C PHE A 115 -7.80 -23.38 0.50
N ASP A 116 -8.04 -22.15 0.95
CA ASP A 116 -7.22 -20.97 0.63
C ASP A 116 -7.05 -20.75 -0.88
N LYS A 117 -8.14 -20.94 -1.63
CA LYS A 117 -8.15 -20.89 -3.10
C LYS A 117 -7.58 -19.57 -3.60
N GLU A 118 -7.86 -18.46 -2.94
CA GLU A 118 -7.31 -17.14 -3.32
C GLU A 118 -5.79 -17.09 -3.28
N LYS A 119 -5.18 -17.67 -2.24
CA LYS A 119 -3.71 -17.68 -2.07
C LYS A 119 -3.05 -18.62 -3.07
N ARG A 120 -3.75 -19.68 -3.47
CA ARG A 120 -3.26 -20.68 -4.44
C ARG A 120 -3.37 -20.19 -5.88
N MET A 121 -4.30 -19.27 -6.17
CA MET A 121 -4.51 -18.73 -7.51
C MET A 121 -3.29 -17.95 -8.02
N PRO A 122 -2.84 -18.20 -9.26
CA PRO A 122 -1.92 -17.30 -9.95
C PRO A 122 -2.45 -15.87 -9.97
N TYR A 123 -1.55 -14.89 -9.83
CA TYR A 123 -1.90 -13.47 -9.64
C TYR A 123 -2.93 -12.92 -10.64
N LEU A 124 -2.79 -13.23 -11.93
CA LEU A 124 -3.74 -12.76 -12.96
C LEU A 124 -5.13 -13.41 -12.84
N LEU A 125 -5.20 -14.70 -12.48
CA LEU A 125 -6.47 -15.37 -12.23
C LEU A 125 -7.13 -14.84 -10.96
N TRP A 126 -6.34 -14.61 -9.91
CA TRP A 126 -6.83 -13.95 -8.69
C TRP A 126 -7.39 -12.56 -8.99
N LEU A 127 -6.71 -11.73 -9.78
CA LEU A 127 -7.21 -10.40 -10.18
C LEU A 127 -8.51 -10.47 -11.00
N GLU A 128 -8.66 -11.45 -11.89
CA GLU A 128 -9.87 -11.60 -12.71
C GLU A 128 -11.06 -12.14 -11.89
N MET A 129 -10.80 -13.07 -10.96
CA MET A 129 -11.77 -13.50 -9.95
C MET A 129 -12.21 -12.31 -9.09
N GLU A 130 -11.25 -11.54 -8.58
CA GLU A 130 -11.48 -10.35 -7.76
C GLU A 130 -12.34 -9.31 -8.47
N ARG A 131 -12.01 -9.03 -9.73
CA ARG A 131 -12.77 -8.14 -10.59
C ARG A 131 -14.20 -8.64 -10.78
N THR A 132 -14.39 -9.95 -10.96
CA THR A 132 -15.71 -10.57 -11.14
C THR A 132 -16.57 -10.37 -9.90
N ARG A 133 -16.08 -10.75 -8.71
CA ARG A 133 -16.85 -10.59 -7.46
C ARG A 133 -17.16 -9.13 -7.13
N ARG A 134 -16.21 -8.20 -7.34
CA ARG A 134 -16.44 -6.76 -7.12
C ARG A 134 -17.49 -6.18 -8.05
N ARG A 135 -17.49 -6.55 -9.32
CA ARG A 135 -18.51 -6.08 -10.27
C ARG A 135 -19.88 -6.65 -9.96
N LEU A 136 -19.98 -7.90 -9.53
CA LEU A 136 -21.23 -8.49 -9.06
C LEU A 136 -21.73 -7.81 -7.79
N ARG A 137 -20.87 -7.62 -6.78
CA ARG A 137 -21.19 -6.85 -5.57
C ARG A 137 -21.75 -5.47 -5.91
N ALA A 138 -21.00 -4.70 -6.71
CA ALA A 138 -21.42 -3.36 -7.10
C ALA A 138 -22.75 -3.37 -7.84
N TYR A 139 -22.97 -4.33 -8.75
CA TYR A 139 -24.24 -4.48 -9.43
C TYR A 139 -25.39 -4.77 -8.46
N LEU A 140 -25.21 -5.73 -7.55
CA LEU A 140 -26.23 -6.14 -6.59
C LEU A 140 -26.60 -4.98 -5.65
N CYS A 141 -25.62 -4.35 -5.01
CA CYS A 141 -25.86 -3.21 -4.10
C CYS A 141 -26.40 -1.95 -4.79
N ASN A 142 -26.24 -1.82 -6.12
CA ASN A 142 -26.79 -0.68 -6.86
C ASN A 142 -28.19 -0.92 -7.43
N VAL A 143 -28.58 -2.17 -7.66
CA VAL A 143 -29.87 -2.53 -8.28
C VAL A 143 -30.95 -2.82 -7.24
N PHE A 144 -30.56 -3.37 -6.09
CA PHE A 144 -31.46 -3.70 -4.99
C PHE A 144 -31.33 -2.69 -3.86
N THR A 145 -32.43 -2.06 -3.47
CA THR A 145 -32.44 -0.96 -2.49
C THR A 145 -32.02 -1.38 -1.09
N GLY A 146 -32.37 -2.60 -0.68
CA GLY A 146 -32.07 -3.14 0.65
C GLY A 146 -30.86 -4.07 0.70
N TYR A 147 -30.02 -4.09 -0.33
CA TYR A 147 -28.83 -4.93 -0.36
C TYR A 147 -27.62 -4.21 0.22
N GLU A 148 -27.08 -4.74 1.31
CA GLU A 148 -25.89 -4.22 1.95
C GLU A 148 -24.70 -5.17 1.77
N PHE A 149 -23.50 -4.60 1.63
CA PHE A 149 -22.27 -5.39 1.62
C PHE A 149 -21.72 -5.53 3.04
N ASN A 150 -21.63 -6.76 3.52
CA ASN A 150 -20.98 -7.06 4.79
C ASN A 150 -19.48 -7.22 4.60
N ASP A 151 -18.75 -6.15 4.87
CA ASP A 151 -17.28 -6.09 4.82
C ASP A 151 -16.61 -6.42 6.17
N LYS A 152 -17.38 -6.93 7.17
CA LYS A 152 -16.80 -7.24 8.47
C LYS A 152 -15.86 -8.44 8.35
N MET A 153 -14.55 -8.17 8.38
CA MET A 153 -13.54 -9.19 8.64
C MET A 153 -13.84 -9.87 9.98
N ARG A 154 -14.02 -11.19 9.97
CA ARG A 154 -14.39 -12.00 11.15
C ARG A 154 -13.26 -12.10 12.20
N ASP A 155 -12.07 -11.57 11.94
CA ASP A 155 -10.86 -11.80 12.73
C ASP A 155 -10.28 -10.54 13.40
N GLY A 156 -10.97 -9.40 13.36
CA GLY A 156 -10.57 -8.17 14.05
C GLY A 156 -9.35 -7.44 13.44
N ARG A 157 -8.89 -7.84 12.24
CA ARG A 157 -7.81 -7.14 11.54
C ARG A 157 -8.39 -6.01 10.68
N HIS A 158 -7.66 -4.89 10.60
CA HIS A 158 -7.99 -3.85 9.63
C HIS A 158 -7.78 -4.39 8.21
N ALA A 159 -8.72 -4.10 7.32
CA ALA A 159 -8.62 -4.53 5.93
C ALA A 159 -7.30 -4.04 5.32
N GLU A 160 -6.54 -4.96 4.76
CA GLU A 160 -5.28 -4.63 4.09
C GLU A 160 -5.56 -3.75 2.87
N ARG A 161 -4.55 -2.99 2.44
CA ARG A 161 -4.64 -2.22 1.21
C ARG A 161 -4.24 -3.10 0.03
N GLY A 162 -5.11 -3.23 -0.96
CA GLY A 162 -4.81 -4.00 -2.17
C GLY A 162 -6.04 -4.39 -2.99
N PRO A 163 -5.83 -5.08 -4.13
CA PRO A 163 -6.93 -5.78 -4.78
C PRO A 163 -7.52 -6.81 -3.79
N GLY A 164 -8.84 -7.02 -3.74
CA GLY A 164 -9.50 -7.74 -2.64
C GLY A 164 -10.05 -6.85 -1.53
N ALA A 165 -9.33 -5.79 -1.18
CA ALA A 165 -9.60 -5.03 0.04
C ALA A 165 -9.66 -3.52 -0.25
N LEU A 166 -9.07 -2.67 0.59
CA LEU A 166 -9.19 -1.22 0.50
C LEU A 166 -8.33 -0.63 -0.63
N THR A 167 -8.86 0.39 -1.28
CA THR A 167 -8.03 1.32 -2.07
C THR A 167 -7.09 2.09 -1.14
N ALA A 168 -6.05 2.68 -1.72
CA ALA A 168 -5.12 3.52 -0.97
C ALA A 168 -5.82 4.69 -0.26
N LEU A 169 -6.84 5.29 -0.89
CA LEU A 169 -7.59 6.40 -0.30
C LEU A 169 -8.46 5.94 0.88
N GLU A 170 -9.24 4.87 0.70
CA GLU A 170 -10.07 4.31 1.78
C GLU A 170 -9.20 3.87 2.97
N TRP A 171 -8.03 3.29 2.70
CA TRP A 171 -7.07 2.91 3.73
C TRP A 171 -6.50 4.12 4.46
N VAL A 172 -6.14 5.20 3.75
CA VAL A 172 -5.65 6.46 4.36
C VAL A 172 -6.73 7.10 5.23
N GLU A 173 -7.98 7.14 4.76
CA GLU A 173 -9.10 7.67 5.52
C GLU A 173 -9.35 6.85 6.79
N GLN A 174 -9.30 5.51 6.69
CA GLN A 174 -9.39 4.63 7.85
C GLN A 174 -8.23 4.86 8.83
N ALA A 175 -6.98 4.92 8.34
CA ALA A 175 -5.79 5.12 9.15
C ALA A 175 -5.86 6.47 9.91
N ASN A 176 -6.27 7.53 9.23
CA ASN A 176 -6.48 8.84 9.84
C ASN A 176 -7.58 8.82 10.90
N ARG A 177 -8.73 8.18 10.62
CA ARG A 177 -9.83 8.05 11.59
C ARG A 177 -9.46 7.24 12.83
N SER A 178 -8.63 6.21 12.68
CA SER A 178 -8.15 5.40 13.80
C SER A 178 -7.07 6.08 14.64
N SER A 179 -6.54 7.23 14.20
CA SER A 179 -5.51 7.96 14.93
C SER A 179 -6.08 8.63 16.19
N GLY A 180 -5.36 8.54 17.31
CA GLY A 180 -5.72 9.25 18.54
C GLY A 180 -5.67 10.79 18.43
N HIS A 181 -5.16 11.32 17.31
CA HIS A 181 -5.11 12.76 17.01
C HIS A 181 -6.17 13.21 16.00
N TYR A 182 -7.10 12.33 15.62
CA TYR A 182 -8.13 12.63 14.63
C TYR A 182 -9.04 13.78 15.07
N VAL A 183 -9.28 14.73 14.16
CA VAL A 183 -10.24 15.83 14.34
C VAL A 183 -11.34 15.66 13.30
N ALA A 184 -12.57 15.39 13.75
CA ALA A 184 -13.69 15.04 12.87
C ALA A 184 -14.00 16.12 11.81
N GLU A 185 -13.92 17.39 12.20
CA GLU A 185 -14.16 18.54 11.32
C GLU A 185 -13.14 18.66 10.18
N LEU A 186 -11.90 18.22 10.42
CA LEU A 186 -10.81 18.29 9.44
C LEU A 186 -10.69 17.01 8.61
N GLY A 187 -11.23 15.88 9.10
CA GLY A 187 -11.01 14.56 8.50
C GLY A 187 -9.57 14.04 8.68
N HIS A 188 -8.74 14.72 9.46
CA HIS A 188 -7.35 14.37 9.76
C HIS A 188 -6.88 15.07 11.05
N ALA A 189 -5.65 14.83 11.49
CA ALA A 189 -5.11 15.51 12.66
C ALA A 189 -4.84 17.01 12.38
N ARG A 190 -4.84 17.85 13.42
CA ARG A 190 -4.50 19.27 13.26
C ARG A 190 -3.02 19.44 12.88
N ILE A 191 -2.74 20.35 11.94
CA ILE A 191 -1.37 20.76 11.63
C ILE A 191 -0.93 21.78 12.68
N GLY A 192 -0.20 21.32 13.70
CA GLY A 192 0.16 22.16 14.85
C GLY A 192 1.29 23.17 14.60
N MET A 193 2.13 22.96 13.58
CA MET A 193 3.28 23.81 13.27
C MET A 193 3.44 23.98 11.76
N ALA A 194 3.80 25.17 11.29
CA ALA A 194 3.98 25.44 9.86
C ALA A 194 5.05 24.56 9.21
N CYS A 195 6.11 24.19 9.95
CA CYS A 195 7.17 23.31 9.45
C CYS A 195 6.66 21.90 9.08
N ASN A 196 5.57 21.44 9.69
CA ASN A 196 4.97 20.13 9.41
C ASN A 196 4.30 20.08 8.03
N ALA A 197 3.92 21.23 7.48
CA ALA A 197 3.33 21.36 6.16
C ALA A 197 4.29 21.98 5.13
N ARG A 198 5.53 22.31 5.53
CA ARG A 198 6.50 22.92 4.62
C ARG A 198 7.07 21.86 3.67
N SER A 199 6.85 22.05 2.37
CA SER A 199 7.42 21.22 1.31
C SER A 199 8.92 21.44 1.14
N ALA A 200 9.57 20.55 0.39
CA ALA A 200 10.98 20.60 0.04
C ALA A 200 11.36 21.85 -0.78
N ASP A 201 10.44 22.33 -1.62
CA ASP A 201 10.56 23.60 -2.39
C ASP A 201 10.10 24.83 -1.60
N GLY A 202 9.75 24.66 -0.32
CA GLY A 202 9.51 25.77 0.61
C GLY A 202 8.08 26.29 0.66
N GLY A 203 7.17 25.77 -0.18
CA GLY A 203 5.74 26.05 -0.12
C GLY A 203 5.01 25.30 1.01
N THR A 204 3.70 25.49 1.08
CA THR A 204 2.83 24.84 2.08
C THR A 204 1.99 23.76 1.41
N ILE A 205 2.17 22.51 1.85
CA ILE A 205 1.39 21.35 1.40
C ILE A 205 -0.03 21.47 1.98
N THR A 206 -1.03 21.40 1.11
CA THR A 206 -2.44 21.34 1.51
C THR A 206 -2.97 19.91 1.43
N HIS A 207 -3.85 19.55 2.35
CA HIS A 207 -4.53 18.25 2.33
C HIS A 207 -5.34 18.08 1.04
N GLY A 208 -5.13 16.99 0.31
CA GLY A 208 -5.72 16.74 -1.00
C GLY A 208 -4.94 17.33 -2.19
N ALA A 209 -3.79 17.98 -1.98
CA ALA A 209 -2.99 18.54 -3.09
C ALA A 209 -2.34 17.47 -3.95
N ARG A 210 -2.26 17.72 -5.25
CA ARG A 210 -1.34 16.99 -6.14
C ARG A 210 0.09 17.42 -5.84
N VAL A 211 0.98 16.44 -5.67
CA VAL A 211 2.38 16.67 -5.31
C VAL A 211 3.32 15.76 -6.09
N TYR A 212 4.58 16.15 -6.15
CA TYR A 212 5.71 15.28 -6.49
C TYR A 212 6.39 14.85 -5.19
N ALA A 213 6.88 13.62 -5.08
CA ALA A 213 7.57 13.18 -3.87
C ALA A 213 8.69 12.19 -4.13
N ILE A 214 9.72 12.19 -3.28
CA ILE A 214 10.80 11.21 -3.34
C ILE A 214 10.35 9.95 -2.59
N GLY A 215 10.18 8.84 -3.32
CA GLY A 215 9.83 7.54 -2.76
C GLY A 215 10.98 6.89 -1.99
N TYR A 216 10.70 5.75 -1.34
CA TYR A 216 11.71 5.01 -0.56
C TYR A 216 12.83 4.40 -1.42
N ASP A 217 12.66 4.35 -2.73
CA ASP A 217 13.68 3.95 -3.70
C ASP A 217 14.46 5.14 -4.27
N ASP A 218 14.28 6.34 -3.69
CA ASP A 218 14.85 7.62 -4.14
C ASP A 218 14.41 8.06 -5.54
N ARG A 219 13.31 7.51 -6.07
CA ARG A 219 12.73 7.94 -7.35
C ARG A 219 11.58 8.90 -7.12
N MET A 220 11.32 9.74 -8.12
CA MET A 220 10.20 10.66 -8.07
C MET A 220 8.89 9.92 -8.35
N VAL A 221 7.91 10.15 -7.50
CA VAL A 221 6.53 9.72 -7.70
C VAL A 221 5.62 10.94 -7.76
N VAL A 222 4.46 10.77 -8.40
CA VAL A 222 3.39 11.76 -8.42
C VAL A 222 2.22 11.17 -7.65
N GLY A 223 1.56 11.97 -6.84
CA GLY A 223 0.40 11.52 -6.09
C GLY A 223 -0.39 12.65 -5.48
N THR A 224 -1.34 12.28 -4.63
CA THR A 224 -2.15 13.20 -3.84
C THR A 224 -1.74 13.11 -2.37
N ALA A 225 -1.41 14.24 -1.76
CA ALA A 225 -0.96 14.32 -0.38
C ALA A 225 -2.14 14.42 0.59
N TYR A 226 -2.16 13.60 1.63
CA TYR A 226 -3.12 13.62 2.72
C TYR A 226 -2.34 13.71 4.03
N TYR A 227 -2.65 14.73 4.84
CA TYR A 227 -1.97 14.93 6.10
C TYR A 227 -2.19 13.75 7.05
N ASN A 228 -1.12 13.32 7.71
CA ASN A 228 -1.14 12.32 8.77
C ASN A 228 -0.92 13.01 10.13
N LEU A 229 0.31 13.02 10.62
CA LEU A 229 0.68 13.55 11.94
C LEU A 229 2.12 14.10 11.91
N ASN A 230 2.39 15.13 12.70
CA ASN A 230 3.68 15.83 12.71
C ASN A 230 4.06 16.24 11.28
N ASN A 231 5.31 16.06 10.86
CA ASN A 231 5.74 16.35 9.51
C ASN A 231 5.47 15.20 8.51
N MET A 232 4.63 14.22 8.85
CA MET A 232 4.35 13.06 8.01
C MET A 232 3.07 13.22 7.19
N TRP A 233 3.13 12.76 5.94
CA TRP A 233 2.07 12.87 4.95
C TRP A 233 1.92 11.54 4.21
N TRP A 234 0.68 11.10 4.04
CA TRP A 234 0.35 10.03 3.10
C TRP A 234 0.36 10.58 1.68
N VAL A 235 1.11 9.97 0.77
CA VAL A 235 1.08 10.31 -0.66
C VAL A 235 0.47 9.14 -1.42
N VAL A 236 -0.77 9.31 -1.88
CA VAL A 236 -1.50 8.31 -2.69
C VAL A 236 -1.02 8.40 -4.13
N THR A 237 -0.29 7.38 -4.59
CA THR A 237 0.35 7.33 -5.92
C THR A 237 -0.44 6.55 -6.97
N GLY A 238 -1.54 5.91 -6.56
CA GLY A 238 -2.43 5.16 -7.45
C GLY A 238 -3.50 4.42 -6.64
N LYS A 239 -4.32 3.60 -7.32
CA LYS A 239 -5.47 2.93 -6.70
C LYS A 239 -5.12 2.15 -5.42
N TYR A 240 -3.94 1.54 -5.37
CA TYR A 240 -3.43 0.79 -4.21
C TYR A 240 -2.07 1.32 -3.72
N GLY A 241 -1.52 2.36 -4.36
CA GLY A 241 -0.22 2.92 -4.03
C GLY A 241 -0.32 4.06 -3.01
N VAL A 242 0.49 3.99 -1.96
CA VAL A 242 0.58 4.96 -0.85
C VAL A 242 1.97 4.88 -0.26
N LEU A 243 2.51 6.03 0.12
CA LEU A 243 3.77 6.20 0.83
C LEU A 243 3.52 7.09 2.05
N ASN A 244 4.25 6.86 3.16
CA ASN A 244 4.27 7.78 4.29
C ASN A 244 5.57 8.57 4.27
N LEU A 245 5.52 9.84 3.87
CA LEU A 245 6.70 10.64 3.60
C LEU A 245 6.73 11.85 4.53
N HIS A 246 7.93 12.24 4.94
CA HIS A 246 8.11 13.52 5.62
C HIS A 246 7.89 14.67 4.64
N SER A 247 7.42 15.82 5.11
CA SER A 247 7.10 16.99 4.29
C SER A 247 8.27 17.48 3.44
N GLY A 248 9.50 17.35 3.95
CA GLY A 248 10.75 17.65 3.23
C GLY A 248 11.11 16.70 2.08
N ALA A 249 10.34 15.63 1.84
CA ALA A 249 10.45 14.78 0.64
C ALA A 249 9.39 15.11 -0.43
N ILE A 250 8.49 16.06 -0.15
CA ILE A 250 7.36 16.42 -1.00
C ILE A 250 7.62 17.78 -1.65
N TYR A 251 7.30 17.91 -2.93
CA TYR A 251 7.43 19.12 -3.74
C TYR A 251 6.04 19.46 -4.30
N LEU A 252 5.73 20.75 -4.33
CA LEU A 252 4.51 21.25 -4.97
C LEU A 252 4.71 21.41 -6.47
N ASP A 253 5.88 21.91 -6.85
CA ASP A 253 6.29 22.07 -8.23
C ASP A 253 7.12 20.90 -8.73
N SER A 254 7.16 20.72 -10.05
CA SER A 254 7.97 19.66 -10.66
C SER A 254 9.46 19.93 -10.41
N PRO A 255 10.20 19.03 -9.73
CA PRO A 255 11.59 19.25 -9.37
C PRO A 255 12.57 18.97 -10.53
N GLY A 256 12.15 19.20 -11.78
CA GLY A 256 12.89 18.91 -12.99
C GLY A 256 12.79 17.45 -13.44
N ASP A 257 13.91 16.81 -13.74
CA ASP A 257 13.94 15.44 -14.27
C ASP A 257 13.38 14.42 -13.27
N LEU A 258 12.24 13.80 -13.63
CA LEU A 258 11.56 12.80 -12.80
C LEU A 258 12.21 11.41 -12.88
N ARG A 259 13.01 11.13 -13.93
CA ARG A 259 13.72 9.85 -14.09
C ARG A 259 15.03 9.82 -13.33
N ARG A 260 15.60 10.99 -13.02
CA ARG A 260 16.77 11.10 -12.16
C ARG A 260 16.47 10.57 -10.76
N LYS A 261 17.25 9.57 -10.34
CA LYS A 261 17.28 9.08 -8.97
C LYS A 261 17.93 10.14 -8.06
N ARG A 262 17.28 10.49 -6.95
CA ARG A 262 17.72 11.51 -5.98
C ARG A 262 18.33 10.87 -4.74
N ASN A 263 19.36 10.04 -4.95
CA ASN A 263 19.98 9.21 -3.91
C ASN A 263 21.35 9.71 -3.43
N ASP A 264 21.65 11.00 -3.61
CA ASP A 264 22.97 11.58 -3.35
C ASP A 264 23.45 11.27 -1.92
N GLY A 265 22.57 11.40 -0.91
CA GLY A 265 22.89 11.06 0.47
C GLY A 265 23.20 9.57 0.70
N ARG A 266 22.47 8.65 0.06
CA ARG A 266 22.78 7.20 0.16
C ARG A 266 24.07 6.85 -0.57
N ARG A 267 24.30 7.45 -1.74
CA ARG A 267 25.53 7.29 -2.51
C ARG A 267 26.74 7.77 -1.69
N ARG A 268 26.63 8.95 -1.08
CA ARG A 268 27.64 9.50 -0.17
C ARG A 268 27.95 8.56 0.98
N ARG A 269 26.92 8.12 1.73
CA ARG A 269 27.08 7.16 2.84
C ARG A 269 27.77 5.87 2.39
N ARG A 270 27.38 5.32 1.23
CA ARG A 270 27.98 4.08 0.72
C ARG A 270 29.45 4.27 0.34
N LEU A 271 29.79 5.37 -0.32
CA LEU A 271 31.17 5.67 -0.70
C LEU A 271 32.06 5.91 0.52
N GLU A 272 31.58 6.64 1.54
CA GLU A 272 32.32 6.82 2.80
C GLU A 272 32.52 5.49 3.56
N GLN A 273 31.53 4.59 3.54
CA GLN A 273 31.69 3.24 4.09
C GLN A 273 32.76 2.43 3.36
N GLU A 274 32.80 2.51 2.03
CA GLU A 274 33.83 1.84 1.23
C GLU A 274 35.22 2.44 1.47
N LEU A 275 35.31 3.77 1.67
CA LEU A 275 36.55 4.44 2.07
C LEU A 275 37.04 3.92 3.43
N ALA A 276 36.15 3.88 4.43
CA ALA A 276 36.49 3.35 5.76
C ALA A 276 36.94 1.88 5.71
N LYS A 277 36.30 1.05 4.87
CA LYS A 277 36.72 -0.35 4.65
C LYS A 277 38.11 -0.44 4.01
N ALA A 278 38.39 0.36 2.99
CA ALA A 278 39.69 0.39 2.33
C ALA A 278 40.81 0.78 3.31
N ILE A 279 40.59 1.81 4.13
CA ILE A 279 41.54 2.23 5.18
C ILE A 279 41.78 1.09 6.18
N LYS A 280 40.73 0.43 6.68
CA LYS A 280 40.86 -0.69 7.63
C LYS A 280 41.60 -1.89 7.05
N ALA A 281 41.47 -2.12 5.74
CA ALA A 281 42.18 -3.17 5.02
C ALA A 281 43.60 -2.76 4.56
N MET A 282 44.05 -1.54 4.90
CA MET A 282 45.31 -0.94 4.44
C MET A 282 45.44 -0.83 2.91
N ASP A 283 44.32 -0.80 2.17
CA ASP A 283 44.29 -0.54 0.72
C ASP A 283 44.25 0.96 0.45
N PHE A 284 45.40 1.61 0.61
CA PHE A 284 45.50 3.07 0.52
C PHE A 284 45.27 3.61 -0.89
N ARG A 285 45.57 2.83 -1.95
CA ARG A 285 45.30 3.24 -3.34
C ARG A 285 43.79 3.37 -3.60
N ARG A 286 43.01 2.39 -3.13
CA ARG A 286 41.54 2.46 -3.20
C ARG A 286 41.01 3.59 -2.34
N ALA A 287 41.56 3.79 -1.14
CA ALA A 287 41.16 4.88 -0.25
C ALA A 287 41.38 6.26 -0.87
N GLU A 288 42.53 6.48 -1.50
CA GLU A 288 42.86 7.73 -2.21
C GLU A 288 41.88 8.00 -3.37
N THR A 289 41.59 6.98 -4.18
CA THR A 289 40.61 7.07 -5.27
C THR A 289 39.23 7.46 -4.74
N LEU A 290 38.77 6.81 -3.66
CA LEU A 290 37.47 7.11 -3.06
C LEU A 290 37.43 8.50 -2.42
N LYS A 291 38.53 8.96 -1.80
CA LYS A 291 38.66 10.32 -1.27
C LYS A 291 38.49 11.35 -2.39
N GLY A 292 39.17 11.17 -3.52
CA GLY A 292 39.08 12.09 -4.67
C GLY A 292 37.70 12.12 -5.35
N ILE A 293 36.93 11.02 -5.29
CA ILE A 293 35.53 11.01 -5.76
C ILE A 293 34.60 11.73 -4.77
N LEU A 294 34.87 11.60 -3.48
CA LEU A 294 33.99 12.08 -2.42
C LEU A 294 34.16 13.57 -2.13
N PHE A 295 35.39 14.06 -2.14
CA PHE A 295 35.74 15.38 -1.62
C PHE A 295 36.58 16.17 -2.63
N PRO A 296 36.43 17.50 -2.69
CA PRO A 296 37.37 18.35 -3.40
C PRO A 296 38.80 18.16 -2.86
N ALA A 297 39.80 18.22 -3.74
CA ALA A 297 41.19 17.98 -3.36
C ALA A 297 41.74 19.07 -2.40
N ASP A 298 41.29 20.31 -2.58
CA ASP A 298 41.85 21.50 -1.92
C ASP A 298 40.96 22.04 -0.78
N GLU A 299 39.97 21.27 -0.33
CA GLU A 299 39.10 21.68 0.79
C GLU A 299 39.46 20.93 2.08
N PRO A 300 39.65 21.64 3.21
CA PRO A 300 39.84 20.99 4.50
C PRO A 300 38.59 20.22 4.91
N LEU A 301 38.82 19.06 5.52
CA LEU A 301 37.76 18.19 6.01
C LEU A 301 37.67 18.24 7.54
N TYR A 302 36.46 18.04 8.02
CA TYR A 302 36.12 18.07 9.43
C TYR A 302 35.30 16.84 9.81
N MET A 303 35.40 16.44 11.08
CA MET A 303 34.46 15.54 11.75
C MET A 303 33.63 16.34 12.76
N ILE A 304 32.44 15.84 13.08
CA ILE A 304 31.57 16.44 14.10
C ILE A 304 31.52 15.48 15.29
N TRP A 305 32.02 15.90 16.43
CA TRP A 305 31.96 15.17 17.70
C TRP A 305 30.77 15.64 18.53
N HIS A 306 29.87 14.74 18.93
CA HIS A 306 28.72 15.06 19.77
C HIS A 306 29.04 14.81 21.24
N LYS A 307 29.07 15.87 22.05
CA LYS A 307 29.49 15.83 23.47
C LYS A 307 28.61 14.91 24.30
N GLY A 308 27.29 15.05 24.19
CA GLY A 308 26.33 14.26 24.98
C GLY A 308 26.33 12.76 24.66
N HIS A 309 26.84 12.35 23.49
CA HIS A 309 26.91 10.95 23.09
C HIS A 309 28.34 10.38 23.18
N GLY A 310 29.35 11.23 23.40
CA GLY A 310 30.75 10.82 23.40
C GLY A 310 31.17 10.12 22.10
N ALA A 311 30.67 10.60 20.95
CA ALA A 311 30.87 9.94 19.66
C ALA A 311 30.83 10.92 18.48
N TYR A 312 31.40 10.53 17.34
CA TYR A 312 31.33 11.26 16.09
C TYR A 312 30.01 11.02 15.35
N HIS A 313 29.50 12.04 14.68
CA HIS A 313 28.44 11.84 13.68
C HIS A 313 28.96 11.03 12.49
N ARG A 314 28.11 10.15 11.94
CA ARG A 314 28.38 9.45 10.67
C ARG A 314 27.99 10.31 9.45
N ALA A 315 28.31 9.82 8.25
CA ALA A 315 28.03 10.46 6.96
C ALA A 315 26.59 11.04 6.85
N GLY A 316 26.50 12.32 6.48
CA GLY A 316 25.25 13.08 6.44
C GLY A 316 24.70 13.46 7.83
N ALA A 317 25.58 13.57 8.82
CA ALA A 317 25.30 13.93 10.21
C ALA A 317 24.23 13.06 10.91
N SER A 318 24.12 11.79 10.51
CA SER A 318 23.04 10.90 10.95
C SER A 318 23.58 9.60 11.54
N GLY A 319 23.26 9.36 12.82
CA GLY A 319 23.84 8.28 13.62
C GLY A 319 25.23 8.60 14.15
N TYR A 320 25.71 7.79 15.10
CA TYR A 320 26.95 8.02 15.82
C TYR A 320 27.94 6.87 15.66
N THR A 321 29.23 7.15 15.86
CA THR A 321 30.30 6.15 15.95
C THR A 321 31.44 6.66 16.82
N SER A 322 32.02 5.81 17.64
CA SER A 322 33.24 6.14 18.39
C SER A 322 34.50 5.98 17.54
N ASN A 323 34.41 5.35 16.36
CA ASN A 323 35.56 5.11 15.48
C ASN A 323 35.75 6.29 14.49
N PRO A 324 36.86 7.06 14.57
CA PRO A 324 37.13 8.17 13.66
C PRO A 324 37.20 7.75 12.18
N ILE A 325 37.62 6.52 11.88
CA ILE A 325 37.68 6.00 10.51
C ILE A 325 36.27 5.88 9.92
N GLU A 326 35.28 5.54 10.74
CA GLU A 326 33.86 5.44 10.34
C GLU A 326 33.08 6.75 10.46
N ALA A 327 33.66 7.77 11.11
CA ALA A 327 33.02 9.06 11.26
C ALA A 327 32.68 9.67 9.89
N GLY A 328 31.64 10.49 9.83
CA GLY A 328 31.34 11.28 8.65
C GLY A 328 32.41 12.33 8.43
N LYS A 329 32.81 12.54 7.18
CA LYS A 329 33.72 13.62 6.80
C LYS A 329 32.91 14.71 6.10
N PHE A 330 33.15 15.96 6.49
CA PHE A 330 32.37 17.11 6.07
C PHE A 330 33.29 18.22 5.59
N THR A 331 32.95 18.88 4.49
CA THR A 331 33.55 20.18 4.17
C THR A 331 33.00 21.26 5.10
N TRP A 332 33.64 22.41 5.16
CA TRP A 332 33.18 23.53 5.99
C TRP A 332 31.73 23.95 5.70
N LYS A 333 31.32 23.89 4.42
CA LYS A 333 29.94 24.19 3.99
C LYS A 333 28.95 23.12 4.46
N GLU A 334 29.37 21.86 4.49
CA GLU A 334 28.53 20.72 4.88
C GLU A 334 28.23 20.67 6.38
N LEU A 335 29.01 21.37 7.22
CA LEU A 335 28.76 21.46 8.67
C LEU A 335 27.39 22.09 8.99
N GLY A 336 26.87 22.98 8.15
CA GLY A 336 25.51 23.52 8.26
C GLY A 336 25.20 24.05 9.66
N ARG A 337 24.21 23.46 10.34
CA ARG A 337 23.79 23.85 11.69
C ARG A 337 24.81 23.59 12.80
N PHE A 338 25.80 22.74 12.53
CA PHE A 338 26.86 22.40 13.49
C PHE A 338 28.04 23.38 13.42
N ARG A 339 27.97 24.36 12.51
CA ARG A 339 28.95 25.44 12.42
C ARG A 339 28.56 26.55 13.40
N PRO A 340 29.37 26.84 14.42
CA PRO A 340 29.13 27.97 15.32
C PRO A 340 29.12 29.29 14.56
N ALA A 341 28.20 30.19 14.95
CA ALA A 341 28.01 31.49 14.29
C ALA A 341 29.18 32.46 14.53
N ASP A 342 29.89 32.29 15.65
CA ASP A 342 31.06 33.06 16.05
C ASP A 342 32.37 32.59 15.40
N GLY A 343 32.30 31.52 14.58
CA GLY A 343 33.48 30.93 13.95
C GLY A 343 34.32 30.05 14.87
N SER A 344 33.86 29.79 16.09
CA SER A 344 34.49 28.82 16.99
C SER A 344 34.39 27.39 16.43
N MET A 345 35.18 26.47 17.00
CA MET A 345 35.16 25.05 16.65
C MET A 345 34.24 24.23 17.57
N GLU A 346 33.49 24.86 18.45
CA GLU A 346 32.73 24.16 19.49
C GLU A 346 31.48 24.95 19.90
N ASP A 347 30.34 24.27 19.96
CA ASP A 347 29.11 24.78 20.57
C ASP A 347 28.73 23.93 21.80
N ASP A 348 27.60 24.22 22.44
CA ASP A 348 27.15 23.52 23.65
C ASP A 348 26.99 21.99 23.46
N LEU A 349 26.70 21.53 22.24
CA LEU A 349 26.37 20.13 21.93
C LEU A 349 27.45 19.41 21.14
N SER A 350 28.24 20.14 20.35
CA SER A 350 29.10 19.60 19.29
C SER A 350 30.48 20.26 19.27
N ARG A 351 31.50 19.49 18.91
CA ARG A 351 32.86 19.97 18.64
C ARG A 351 33.27 19.58 17.22
N ILE A 352 33.70 20.53 16.43
CA ILE A 352 34.27 20.35 15.10
C ILE A 352 35.73 19.92 15.26
N VAL A 353 36.11 18.82 14.61
CA VAL A 353 37.46 18.24 14.68
C VAL A 353 38.08 18.27 13.28
N PRO A 354 39.08 19.14 13.03
CA PRO A 354 39.81 19.18 11.76
C PRO A 354 40.57 17.85 11.50
N LEU A 355 40.61 17.39 10.26
CA LEU A 355 41.40 16.20 9.89
C LEU A 355 42.88 16.51 9.58
N ASP A 356 43.21 17.74 9.21
CA ASP A 356 44.58 18.14 8.90
C ASP A 356 45.29 18.69 10.15
N ALA A 357 46.45 18.09 10.47
CA ALA A 357 47.20 18.32 11.70
C ALA A 357 47.77 19.75 11.83
N ASP A 358 47.99 20.46 10.72
CA ASP A 358 48.54 21.82 10.73
C ASP A 358 47.52 22.88 11.18
N GLN A 359 46.21 22.58 11.14
CA GLN A 359 45.16 23.49 11.62
C GLN A 359 44.79 23.28 13.10
N ALA A 360 45.12 22.14 13.69
CA ALA A 360 44.88 21.88 15.12
C ALA A 360 45.79 22.72 16.05
N LYS A 361 46.85 23.35 15.51
CA LYS A 361 47.78 24.22 16.23
C LYS A 361 47.42 25.71 16.18
N ALA A 362 46.39 26.09 15.41
CA ALA A 362 45.99 27.48 15.22
C ALA A 362 44.62 27.83 15.85
N ALA A 363 44.05 26.91 16.63
CA ALA A 363 42.79 27.09 17.36
C ALA A 363 43.03 27.28 18.85
#